data_AF-A0A7S2Y8I4-F1
#
_entry.id   AF-A0A7S2Y8I4-F1
#
_cell.length_a   1.000
_cell.length_b   1.000
_cell.length_c   1.000
_cell.angle_alpha   90.00
_cell.angle_beta   90.00
_cell.angle_gamma   90.00
#
_symmetry.space_group_name_H-M   'P 1'
#
loop_
_entity.id
_entity.type
_entity.pdbx_description
1 polymer ?
#
loop_
_entity_poly.entity_id
_entity_poly.type
_entity_poly.pdbx_seq_one_letter_code
_entity_poly.pdbx_strand_id
1 'polypeptide(L)'
;GSLLLAGGSPGCRSALPNARIMLHQPSGGAQGMASDIDIVAKEILRTRANLNKLYVHHTGQPLEEIERVMDRDTFLSVEQAKDFGIIDTIVENRDGAAKSETEEGEEGGSDEPKK
;
A
#
# COMPACT_ATOMS: atom_id res chain seq x y z
N GLY A 1 6.26 -4.97 -5.97
CA GLY A 1 6.85 -3.91 -5.13
C GLY A 1 5.83 -3.39 -4.14
N SER A 2 4.79 -2.72 -4.63
CA SER A 2 3.66 -2.16 -3.86
C SER A 2 3.03 -3.10 -2.84
N LEU A 3 2.90 -4.39 -3.13
CA LEU A 3 2.40 -5.37 -2.15
C LEU A 3 3.27 -5.46 -0.89
N LEU A 4 4.60 -5.45 -1.03
CA LEU A 4 5.52 -5.49 0.11
C LEU A 4 5.41 -4.20 0.95
N LEU A 5 5.22 -3.06 0.28
CA LEU A 5 4.97 -1.78 0.93
C LEU A 5 3.66 -1.83 1.74
N ALA A 6 2.57 -2.31 1.13
CA ALA A 6 1.27 -2.46 1.80
C ALA A 6 1.31 -3.46 2.97
N GLY A 7 2.17 -4.48 2.88
CA GLY A 7 2.32 -5.54 3.87
C GLY A 7 3.15 -5.18 5.11
N GLY A 8 3.65 -3.95 5.21
CA GLY A 8 4.28 -3.46 6.43
C GLY A 8 3.28 -3.37 7.60
N SER A 9 3.81 -3.26 8.83
CA SER A 9 2.99 -3.07 10.02
C SER A 9 2.06 -1.84 9.86
N PRO A 10 0.78 -1.93 10.23
CA PRO A 10 -0.15 -0.80 10.16
C PRO A 10 0.40 0.43 10.89
N GLY A 11 0.34 1.60 10.26
CA GLY A 11 0.90 2.86 10.77
C GLY A 11 2.38 3.08 10.47
N CYS A 12 3.11 2.03 10.05
CA CYS A 12 4.56 2.09 9.78
C CYS A 12 4.90 2.06 8.28
N ARG A 13 3.93 2.22 7.38
CA ARG A 13 4.15 2.17 5.93
C ARG A 13 4.37 3.58 5.40
N SER A 14 5.57 3.88 4.90
CA SER A 14 5.94 5.22 4.49
C SER A 14 6.51 5.30 3.08
N ALA A 15 6.30 6.44 2.41
CA ALA A 15 6.92 6.76 1.13
C ALA A 15 7.37 8.23 1.06
N LEU A 16 8.30 8.53 0.16
CA LEU A 16 8.78 9.90 -0.09
C LEU A 16 7.80 10.69 -0.99
N PRO A 17 7.82 12.03 -0.99
CA PRO A 17 6.79 12.86 -1.64
C PRO A 17 6.67 12.65 -3.16
N ASN A 18 7.77 12.29 -3.83
CA ASN A 18 7.78 12.07 -5.28
C ASN A 18 7.68 10.58 -5.67
N ALA A 19 7.38 9.70 -4.71
CA ALA A 19 7.24 8.28 -4.99
C ALA A 19 6.03 8.01 -5.89
N ARG A 20 6.17 7.00 -6.76
CA ARG A 20 5.10 6.50 -7.62
C ARG A 20 4.85 5.06 -7.28
N ILE A 21 3.59 4.73 -7.01
CA ILE A 21 3.18 3.39 -6.61
C ILE A 21 2.32 2.83 -7.73
N MET A 22 2.72 1.67 -8.25
CA MET A 22 2.00 1.00 -9.32
C MET A 22 1.39 -0.31 -8.80
N LEU A 23 0.13 -0.53 -9.15
CA LEU A 23 -0.59 -1.78 -8.94
C LEU A 23 -0.96 -2.36 -10.28
N HIS A 24 -0.82 -3.67 -10.39
CA HIS A 24 -1.15 -4.42 -11.59
C HIS A 24 -1.38 -5.88 -11.23
N GLN A 25 -2.13 -6.57 -12.08
CA GLN A 25 -2.31 -8.00 -12.04
C GLN A 25 -0.98 -8.74 -12.28
N PRO A 26 -0.86 -10.00 -11.81
CA PRO A 26 0.27 -10.83 -12.18
C PRO A 26 0.27 -11.09 -13.69
N SER A 27 1.45 -11.02 -14.30
CA SER A 27 1.68 -11.41 -15.68
C SER A 27 2.21 -12.84 -15.77
N GLY A 28 1.80 -13.58 -16.80
CA GLY A 28 2.35 -14.90 -17.10
C GLY A 28 2.10 -15.28 -18.56
N GLY A 29 2.68 -16.40 -18.97
CA GLY A 29 2.51 -16.96 -20.30
C GLY A 29 2.56 -18.48 -20.25
N ALA A 30 1.90 -19.14 -21.21
CA ALA A 30 1.86 -20.58 -21.32
C ALA A 30 2.01 -21.01 -22.78
N GLN A 31 2.71 -22.13 -23.00
CA GLN A 31 2.88 -22.76 -24.31
C GLN A 31 3.01 -24.26 -24.08
N GLY A 32 2.48 -25.08 -24.99
CA GLY A 32 2.56 -26.53 -24.89
C GLY A 32 1.26 -27.22 -25.28
N MET A 33 1.02 -28.41 -24.71
CA MET A 33 -0.23 -29.11 -24.88
C MET A 33 -1.38 -28.31 -24.25
N ALA A 34 -2.61 -28.57 -24.70
CA ALA A 34 -3.79 -27.90 -24.14
C ALA A 34 -3.91 -28.09 -22.62
N SER A 35 -3.51 -29.26 -22.09
CA SER A 35 -3.45 -29.53 -20.65
C SER A 35 -2.47 -28.62 -19.91
N ASP A 36 -1.30 -28.36 -20.50
CA ASP A 36 -0.25 -27.54 -19.88
C ASP A 36 -0.68 -26.08 -19.84
N ILE A 37 -1.30 -25.60 -20.94
CA ILE A 37 -1.87 -24.25 -21.02
C ILE A 37 -2.96 -24.06 -19.95
N ASP A 38 -3.85 -25.04 -19.78
CA ASP A 38 -4.92 -25.00 -18.78
C ASP A 38 -4.37 -24.97 -17.34
N ILE A 39 -3.36 -25.78 -17.03
CA ILE A 39 -2.71 -25.81 -15.71
C ILE A 39 -2.11 -24.44 -15.37
N VAL A 40 -1.35 -23.85 -16.30
CA VAL A 40 -0.69 -22.54 -16.06
C VAL A 40 -1.73 -21.41 -15.98
N ALA A 41 -2.76 -21.43 -16.84
CA ALA A 41 -3.83 -20.43 -16.77
C ALA A 41 -4.56 -20.46 -15.42
N LYS A 42 -4.88 -21.65 -14.91
CA LYS A 42 -5.48 -21.81 -13.57
C LYS A 42 -4.57 -21.29 -12.45
N GLU A 43 -3.27 -21.50 -12.55
CA GLU A 43 -2.32 -21.00 -11.56
C GLU A 43 -2.19 -19.48 -11.58
N ILE A 44 -2.23 -18.84 -12.76
CA ILE A 44 -2.25 -17.38 -12.89
C ILE A 44 -3.52 -16.81 -12.24
N LEU A 45 -4.69 -17.41 -12.50
CA LEU A 45 -5.96 -17.00 -11.89
C LEU A 45 -5.93 -17.16 -10.36
N ARG A 46 -5.39 -18.26 -9.86
CA ARG A 46 -5.20 -18.49 -8.42
C ARG A 46 -4.29 -17.43 -7.79
N THR A 47 -3.19 -17.12 -8.46
CA THR A 47 -2.23 -16.08 -8.02
C THR A 47 -2.90 -14.71 -8.00
N ARG A 48 -3.66 -14.34 -9.05
CA ARG A 48 -4.42 -13.09 -9.10
C ARG A 48 -5.40 -12.98 -7.92
N ALA A 49 -6.19 -14.03 -7.66
CA ALA A 49 -7.14 -14.05 -6.56
C ALA A 49 -6.46 -13.91 -5.18
N ASN A 50 -5.31 -14.56 -4.98
CA ASN A 50 -4.56 -14.46 -3.74
C ASN A 50 -3.98 -13.07 -3.53
N LEU A 51 -3.41 -12.46 -4.57
CA LEU A 51 -2.90 -11.08 -4.50
C LEU A 51 -4.00 -10.08 -4.16
N ASN A 52 -5.18 -10.21 -4.80
CA ASN A 52 -6.31 -9.33 -4.51
C ASN A 52 -6.74 -9.42 -3.04
N LYS A 53 -6.82 -10.63 -2.48
CA LYS A 53 -7.16 -10.83 -1.05
C LYS A 53 -6.14 -10.17 -0.12
N LEU A 54 -4.84 -10.26 -0.45
CA LEU A 54 -3.80 -9.61 0.35
C LEU A 54 -3.93 -8.08 0.30
N TYR A 55 -4.19 -7.50 -0.88
CA TYR A 55 -4.45 -6.07 -0.98
C TYR A 55 -5.70 -5.65 -0.21
N VAL A 56 -6.81 -6.39 -0.31
CA VAL A 56 -8.02 -6.14 0.51
C VAL A 56 -7.66 -6.11 2.00
N HIS A 57 -6.91 -7.11 2.46
CA HIS A 57 -6.50 -7.22 3.87
C HIS A 57 -5.66 -6.01 4.33
N HIS A 58 -4.67 -5.58 3.54
CA HIS A 58 -3.75 -4.52 3.94
C HIS A 58 -4.26 -3.10 3.69
N THR A 59 -5.14 -2.90 2.71
CA THR A 59 -5.64 -1.57 2.32
C THR A 59 -7.01 -1.25 2.92
N GLY A 60 -7.79 -2.26 3.29
CA GLY A 60 -9.19 -2.11 3.71
C GLY A 60 -10.16 -1.82 2.57
N GLN A 61 -9.69 -1.76 1.31
CA GLN A 61 -10.53 -1.53 0.14
C GLN A 61 -11.42 -2.74 -0.16
N PRO A 62 -12.63 -2.55 -0.70
CA PRO A 62 -13.46 -3.66 -1.14
C PRO A 62 -12.80 -4.42 -2.30
N LEU A 63 -13.08 -5.72 -2.40
CA LEU A 63 -12.49 -6.59 -3.43
C LEU A 63 -12.73 -6.06 -4.85
N GLU A 64 -13.92 -5.55 -5.13
CA GLU A 64 -14.29 -4.98 -6.43
C GLU A 64 -13.38 -3.81 -6.84
N GLU A 65 -13.00 -2.95 -5.88
CA GLU A 65 -12.12 -1.82 -6.14
C GLU A 65 -10.68 -2.28 -6.39
N ILE A 66 -10.20 -3.27 -5.62
CA ILE A 66 -8.89 -3.90 -5.87
C ILE A 66 -8.84 -4.55 -7.26
N GLU A 67 -9.90 -5.29 -7.64
CA GLU A 67 -9.99 -5.93 -8.95
C GLU A 67 -9.96 -4.91 -10.08
N ARG A 68 -10.68 -3.80 -9.93
CA ARG A 68 -10.71 -2.70 -10.89
C ARG A 68 -9.35 -2.03 -11.05
N VAL A 69 -8.68 -1.72 -9.94
CA VAL A 69 -7.38 -1.04 -9.92
C VAL A 69 -6.24 -1.95 -10.41
N MET A 70 -6.31 -3.25 -10.16
CA MET A 70 -5.27 -4.20 -10.59
C MET A 70 -5.45 -4.71 -12.02
N ASP A 71 -6.60 -4.53 -12.68
CA ASP A 71 -6.82 -5.12 -14.00
C ASP A 71 -5.84 -4.60 -15.07
N ARG A 72 -5.44 -3.32 -14.96
CA ARG A 72 -4.39 -2.70 -15.76
C ARG A 72 -3.39 -2.01 -14.85
N ASP A 73 -2.28 -1.57 -15.43
CA ASP A 73 -1.30 -0.78 -14.71
C ASP A 73 -1.97 0.52 -14.20
N THR A 74 -2.15 0.60 -12.89
CA THR A 74 -2.64 1.80 -12.23
C THR A 74 -1.49 2.45 -11.49
N PHE A 75 -1.16 3.68 -11.87
CA PHE A 75 -0.11 4.48 -11.23
C PHE A 75 -0.72 5.54 -10.31
N LEU A 76 -0.42 5.42 -9.03
CA LEU A 76 -0.86 6.35 -8.00
C LEU A 76 0.24 7.37 -7.68
N SER A 77 -0.16 8.61 -7.41
CA SER A 77 0.66 9.55 -6.65
C SER A 77 0.84 9.04 -5.22
N VAL A 78 1.75 9.65 -4.46
CA VAL A 78 1.98 9.24 -3.08
C VAL A 78 0.75 9.53 -2.20
N GLU A 79 0.03 10.62 -2.46
CA GLU A 79 -1.21 11.00 -1.79
C GLU A 79 -2.31 10.00 -2.11
N GLN A 80 -2.49 9.68 -3.39
CA GLN A 80 -3.47 8.67 -3.81
C GLN A 80 -3.18 7.30 -3.19
N ALA A 81 -1.91 6.93 -3.04
CA ALA A 81 -1.54 5.66 -2.40
C ALA A 81 -1.81 5.66 -0.89
N LYS A 82 -1.69 6.82 -0.22
CA LYS A 82 -2.07 6.99 1.17
C LYS A 82 -3.58 6.87 1.33
N ASP A 83 -4.35 7.61 0.52
CA ASP A 83 -5.81 7.58 0.53
C ASP A 83 -6.36 6.18 0.20
N PHE A 84 -5.68 5.46 -0.69
CA PHE A 84 -6.03 4.08 -1.03
C PHE A 84 -5.69 3.07 0.07
N GLY A 85 -4.86 3.44 1.06
CA GLY A 85 -4.47 2.58 2.19
C GLY A 85 -3.24 1.70 1.94
N ILE A 86 -2.42 2.02 0.93
CA ILE A 86 -1.15 1.31 0.64
C ILE A 86 -0.04 1.78 1.58
N ILE A 87 -0.04 3.06 1.93
CA ILE A 87 0.88 3.67 2.88
C ILE A 87 0.09 4.46 3.93
N ASP A 88 0.74 4.76 5.04
CA ASP A 88 0.18 5.53 6.14
C ASP A 88 0.74 6.96 6.15
N THR A 89 2.02 7.13 5.83
CA THR A 89 2.75 8.39 6.01
C THR A 89 3.60 8.80 4.80
N ILE A 90 3.56 10.09 4.48
CA ILE A 90 4.45 10.72 3.50
C ILE A 90 5.58 11.39 4.27
N VAL A 91 6.83 11.00 4.01
CA VAL A 91 8.00 11.49 4.76
C VAL A 91 8.71 12.55 3.93
N GLU A 92 8.56 13.82 4.30
CA GLU A 92 9.24 14.93 3.62
C GLU A 92 10.71 15.05 4.04
N ASN A 93 10.96 14.99 5.36
CA ASN A 93 12.27 15.22 5.97
C ASN A 93 12.58 14.15 7.02
N ARG A 94 13.86 13.92 7.31
CA ARG A 94 14.33 12.89 8.27
C ARG A 94 13.71 13.04 9.67
N ASP A 95 13.45 14.27 10.10
CA ASP A 95 12.89 14.55 11.42
C ASP A 95 11.37 14.27 11.49
N GLY A 96 10.68 14.27 10.35
CA GLY A 96 9.24 13.97 10.28
C GLY A 96 8.93 12.50 10.55
N ALA A 97 9.88 11.60 10.31
CA ALA A 97 9.73 10.17 10.60
C ALA A 97 9.81 9.85 12.11
N ALA A 98 10.34 10.76 12.94
CA ALA A 98 10.57 10.54 14.37
C ALA A 98 9.51 11.18 15.29
N LYS A 99 8.56 11.95 14.74
CA LYS A 99 7.62 12.76 15.54
C LYS A 99 6.23 12.15 15.74
N SER A 100 5.94 10.96 15.22
CA SER A 100 4.59 10.37 15.32
C SER A 100 4.29 9.66 16.65
N GLU A 101 5.16 9.75 17.67
CA GLU A 101 4.98 9.05 18.95
C GLU A 101 4.97 9.96 20.21
N THR A 102 4.98 11.29 20.09
CA THR A 102 5.26 12.18 21.24
C THR A 102 4.29 13.35 21.48
N GLU A 103 3.05 13.29 21.01
CA GLU A 103 2.04 14.32 21.33
C GLU A 103 0.81 13.73 22.03
N GLU A 104 0.99 13.12 23.21
CA GLU A 104 -0.06 13.04 24.23
C GLU A 104 0.56 13.38 25.60
N GLY A 105 0.46 14.66 26.00
CA GLY A 105 0.83 15.08 27.35
C GLY A 105 1.32 16.52 27.54
N GLU A 106 0.61 17.53 27.05
CA GLU A 106 0.71 18.89 27.61
C GLU A 106 -0.69 19.41 27.96
N GLU A 107 -1.07 19.28 29.24
CA GLU A 107 -2.03 20.19 29.87
C GLU A 107 -1.38 20.86 31.08
N GLY A 108 -1.21 22.18 30.96
CA GLY A 108 -1.49 23.12 32.04
C GLY A 108 -0.32 23.53 32.94
N GLY A 109 0.18 24.75 32.73
CA GLY A 109 1.06 25.40 33.71
C GLY A 109 1.62 26.74 33.28
N SER A 110 0.74 27.70 32.99
CA SER A 110 1.08 29.13 32.95
C SER A 110 1.68 29.58 34.29
N ASP A 111 2.88 30.17 34.29
CA ASP A 111 3.09 31.47 34.93
C ASP A 111 4.47 32.06 34.60
N GLU A 112 4.45 33.21 33.93
CA GLU A 112 5.57 34.17 33.89
C GLU A 112 5.62 34.88 35.26
N PRO A 113 6.78 35.36 35.72
CA PRO A 113 6.85 36.82 35.73
C PRO A 113 8.23 37.42 35.42
N LYS A 114 8.14 38.57 34.74
CA LYS A 114 9.12 39.64 34.63
C LYS A 114 9.89 39.92 35.93
N LYS A 115 11.21 39.84 35.92
CA LYS A 115 12.13 41.00 35.85
C LYS A 115 13.58 40.56 35.78
#